data_AF-F8P4Q9-F1
#
_entry.id   AF-F8P4Q9-F1
#
_cell.length_a   1.000
_cell.length_b   1.000
_cell.length_c   1.000
_cell.angle_alpha   90.00
_cell.angle_beta   90.00
_cell.angle_gamma   90.00
#
_symmetry.space_group_name_H-M   'P 1'
#
loop_
_entity.id
_entity.type
_entity.pdbx_description
1 polymer ?
#
loop_
_entity_poly.entity_id
_entity_poly.type
_entity_poly.pdbx_seq_one_letter_code
_entity_poly.pdbx_strand_id
1 'polypeptide(L)'
;MSYYSGPSPNYSVDRAHSHSSSHSQHRHHSHSSRHNSSLSYGPPAGADPQLWQWFTTVDTDRSGSLSVNELQSALVNGNWSKFDLDTVKMLMNIFDTDRSGTIGFSEFAGLWKYIADWQRVFKHFDRDQSGSIEGRELAEALQSFGYNLSPPLLTMLEHKYASGIASSYGPPPGITFDRFVRACVTVKTLTEAFQRVDTDQDGWVQLSYEEFMKITLSAP
;
A
#
# COMPACT_ATOMS: atom_id res chain seq x y z
N MET A 1 25.02 7.18 -0.86
CA MET A 1 24.09 7.89 -1.76
C MET A 1 22.68 7.76 -1.20
N SER A 2 21.89 8.83 -1.21
CA SER A 2 20.87 9.14 -0.20
C SER A 2 19.49 8.51 -0.45
N TYR A 3 19.05 7.65 0.47
CA TYR A 3 17.66 7.19 0.60
C TYR A 3 16.81 8.30 1.24
N TYR A 4 15.60 8.53 0.73
CA TYR A 4 14.69 9.53 1.31
C TYR A 4 14.40 9.13 2.78
N SER A 5 14.95 9.93 3.69
CA SER A 5 14.87 9.75 5.14
C SER A 5 13.71 10.58 5.65
N GLY A 6 12.65 9.93 6.15
CA GLY A 6 11.75 10.61 7.08
C GLY A 6 12.53 11.03 8.34
N PRO A 7 12.20 12.16 8.98
CA PRO A 7 12.95 12.59 10.16
C PRO A 7 12.70 11.65 11.35
N SER A 8 13.78 11.17 11.96
CA SER A 8 13.75 10.39 13.21
C SER A 8 13.22 11.24 14.39
N PRO A 9 12.48 10.64 15.34
CA PRO A 9 11.87 11.37 16.45
C PRO A 9 12.89 11.66 17.55
N ASN A 10 13.25 12.94 17.73
CA ASN A 10 13.99 13.38 18.90
C ASN A 10 13.00 13.88 19.96
N TYR A 11 12.79 13.07 21.00
CA TYR A 11 12.18 13.49 22.25
C TYR A 11 13.19 14.35 23.04
N SER A 12 12.86 15.61 23.33
CA SER A 12 13.45 16.38 24.43
C SER A 12 12.58 17.58 24.83
N VAL A 13 11.81 17.32 25.89
CA VAL A 13 11.37 18.15 27.03
C VAL A 13 11.60 19.68 26.99
N ASP A 14 10.46 20.38 27.15
CA ASP A 14 10.18 21.68 27.75
C ASP A 14 11.30 22.60 28.25
N ARG A 15 11.16 23.90 27.90
CA ARG A 15 11.28 24.99 28.88
C ARG A 15 10.45 26.20 28.51
N ALA A 16 9.45 26.48 29.33
CA ALA A 16 8.57 27.65 29.32
C ALA A 16 9.34 28.95 29.56
N HIS A 17 8.92 30.05 28.92
CA HIS A 17 8.98 31.41 29.48
C HIS A 17 7.80 32.26 29.02
N SER A 18 7.13 32.82 30.02
CA SER A 18 6.01 33.77 30.02
C SER A 18 6.42 35.15 29.55
N HIS A 19 5.51 35.89 28.89
CA HIS A 19 5.42 37.35 29.06
C HIS A 19 3.99 37.85 28.73
N SER A 20 3.42 38.55 29.70
CA SER A 20 2.13 39.24 29.67
C SER A 20 2.22 40.59 28.93
N SER A 21 1.13 41.03 28.28
CA SER A 21 0.62 42.41 28.35
C SER A 21 -0.78 42.56 27.74
N SER A 22 -1.59 43.32 28.46
CA SER A 22 -3.00 43.69 28.27
C SER A 22 -3.21 44.93 27.39
N HIS A 23 -4.33 45.03 26.63
CA HIS A 23 -5.32 46.12 26.74
C HIS A 23 -6.49 46.04 25.72
N SER A 24 -7.72 46.05 26.28
CA SER A 24 -8.92 46.88 25.97
C SER A 24 -9.64 46.89 24.60
N GLN A 25 -10.84 46.29 24.63
CA GLN A 25 -12.19 46.70 24.16
C GLN A 25 -12.38 47.64 22.94
N HIS A 26 -13.24 47.22 22.00
CA HIS A 26 -14.42 47.97 21.53
C HIS A 26 -15.42 47.09 20.73
N ARG A 27 -16.72 47.26 20.99
CA ARG A 27 -17.87 46.68 20.25
C ARG A 27 -18.27 47.57 19.06
N HIS A 28 -18.67 46.98 17.92
CA HIS A 28 -20.04 46.99 17.37
C HIS A 28 -20.10 46.61 15.86
N HIS A 29 -21.22 45.99 15.50
CA HIS A 29 -21.87 45.88 14.18
C HIS A 29 -21.76 44.59 13.35
N SER A 30 -22.92 43.94 13.34
CA SER A 30 -23.50 43.03 12.37
C SER A 30 -23.31 43.42 10.90
N HIS A 31 -22.71 42.51 10.14
CA HIS A 31 -22.91 42.39 8.70
C HIS A 31 -23.18 40.93 8.33
N SER A 32 -24.37 40.72 7.77
CA SER A 32 -24.76 39.52 7.06
C SER A 32 -23.85 39.39 5.84
N SER A 33 -22.92 38.44 5.87
CA SER A 33 -22.15 38.06 4.69
C SER A 33 -22.37 36.58 4.44
N ARG A 34 -23.15 36.30 3.39
CA ARG A 34 -23.22 34.99 2.75
C ARG A 34 -21.83 34.67 2.22
N HIS A 35 -21.05 33.91 2.98
CA HIS A 35 -19.81 33.31 2.49
C HIS A 35 -19.97 31.80 2.44
N ASN A 36 -20.14 31.35 1.20
CA ASN A 36 -19.69 30.08 0.64
C ASN A 36 -18.97 29.19 1.65
N SER A 37 -19.65 28.17 2.16
CA SER A 37 -19.06 27.11 2.98
C SER A 37 -18.19 26.23 2.09
N SER A 38 -17.02 26.73 1.71
CA SER A 38 -15.90 25.86 1.35
C SER A 38 -15.47 25.17 2.65
N LEU A 39 -15.98 23.96 2.88
CA LEU A 39 -15.58 23.10 3.99
C LEU A 39 -14.05 23.00 3.96
N SER A 40 -13.39 23.71 4.88
CA SER A 40 -11.98 23.55 5.13
C SER A 40 -11.82 22.16 5.75
N TYR A 41 -11.41 21.19 4.93
CA TYR A 41 -10.98 19.88 5.39
C TYR A 41 -9.71 20.07 6.23
N GLY A 42 -9.90 20.35 7.51
CA GLY A 42 -8.85 20.20 8.50
C GLY A 42 -8.60 18.71 8.78
N PRO A 43 -7.45 18.36 9.39
CA PRO A 43 -7.20 16.99 9.83
C PRO A 43 -8.35 16.49 10.71
N PRO A 44 -8.83 15.26 10.51
CA PRO A 44 -9.77 14.62 11.43
C PRO A 44 -9.22 14.63 12.86
N ALA A 45 -10.11 14.67 13.85
CA ALA A 45 -9.70 14.68 15.25
C ALA A 45 -8.86 13.43 15.58
N GLY A 46 -7.64 13.64 16.08
CA GLY A 46 -6.70 12.55 16.39
C GLY A 46 -5.91 12.01 15.19
N ALA A 47 -6.03 12.63 14.01
CA ALA A 47 -5.24 12.26 12.85
C ALA A 47 -3.74 12.56 13.06
N ASP A 48 -2.89 11.66 12.56
CA ASP A 48 -1.46 11.94 12.45
C ASP A 48 -1.22 13.11 11.47
N PRO A 49 -0.55 14.20 11.90
CA PRO A 49 -0.38 15.38 11.06
C PRO A 49 0.43 15.12 9.77
N GLN A 50 1.41 14.23 9.81
CA GLN A 50 2.24 13.92 8.64
C GLN A 50 1.44 13.10 7.63
N LEU A 51 0.70 12.11 8.12
CA LEU A 51 -0.17 11.30 7.28
C LEU A 51 -1.28 12.15 6.64
N TRP A 52 -1.86 13.08 7.40
CA TRP A 52 -2.83 14.03 6.86
C TRP A 52 -2.23 14.90 5.75
N GLN A 53 -1.01 15.41 5.97
CA GLN A 53 -0.31 16.20 4.95
C GLN A 53 -0.07 15.38 3.68
N TRP A 54 0.35 14.12 3.80
CA TRP A 54 0.50 13.24 2.64
C TRP A 54 -0.82 12.99 1.93
N PHE A 55 -1.88 12.66 2.67
CA PHE A 55 -3.21 12.47 2.10
C PHE A 55 -3.64 13.68 1.26
N THR A 56 -3.55 14.89 1.83
CA THR A 56 -3.92 16.13 1.10
C THR A 56 -3.00 16.48 -0.08
N THR A 57 -1.79 15.90 -0.12
CA THR A 57 -0.88 16.06 -1.26
C THR A 57 -1.26 15.11 -2.40
N VAL A 58 -1.75 13.92 -2.05
CA VAL A 58 -2.22 12.91 -3.03
C VAL A 58 -3.62 13.25 -3.56
N ASP A 59 -4.48 13.82 -2.71
CA ASP A 59 -5.82 14.33 -3.06
C ASP A 59 -5.71 15.62 -3.88
N THR A 60 -5.42 15.47 -5.17
CA THR A 60 -5.09 16.58 -6.07
C THR A 60 -6.32 17.42 -6.40
N ASP A 61 -7.49 16.79 -6.53
CA ASP A 61 -8.74 17.46 -6.81
C ASP A 61 -9.45 17.99 -5.54
N ARG A 62 -8.91 17.64 -4.36
CA ARG A 62 -9.44 18.02 -3.04
C ARG A 62 -10.86 17.53 -2.82
N SER A 63 -11.19 16.37 -3.36
CA SER A 63 -12.48 15.71 -3.18
C SER A 63 -12.66 15.17 -1.75
N GLY A 64 -11.58 15.05 -0.97
CA GLY A 64 -11.58 14.45 0.35
C GLY A 64 -11.46 12.93 0.33
N SER A 65 -11.17 12.34 -0.84
CA SER A 65 -10.95 10.90 -1.05
C SER A 65 -9.99 10.67 -2.21
N LEU A 66 -9.24 9.58 -2.23
CA LEU A 66 -8.27 9.31 -3.29
C LEU A 66 -8.86 8.39 -4.35
N SER A 67 -8.84 8.84 -5.59
CA SER A 67 -9.13 7.98 -6.74
C SER A 67 -7.96 7.02 -7.03
N VAL A 68 -8.24 5.95 -7.80
CA VAL A 68 -7.20 5.01 -8.26
C VAL A 68 -6.04 5.71 -9.01
N ASN A 69 -6.34 6.78 -9.75
CA ASN A 69 -5.36 7.52 -10.54
C ASN A 69 -4.46 8.38 -9.65
N GLU A 70 -5.03 9.01 -8.64
CA GLU A 70 -4.29 9.79 -7.64
C GLU A 70 -3.38 8.89 -6.82
N LEU A 71 -3.93 7.77 -6.34
CA LEU A 71 -3.14 6.79 -5.60
C LEU A 71 -2.01 6.21 -6.46
N GLN A 72 -2.28 5.84 -7.72
CA GLN A 72 -1.23 5.36 -8.63
C GLN A 72 -0.16 6.42 -8.88
N SER A 73 -0.55 7.68 -9.01
CA SER A 73 0.40 8.77 -9.28
C SER A 73 1.29 9.08 -8.07
N ALA A 74 0.81 8.82 -6.86
CA ALA A 74 1.57 9.01 -5.62
C ALA A 74 2.50 7.84 -5.26
N LEU A 75 2.22 6.63 -5.75
CA LEU A 75 3.00 5.43 -5.40
C LEU A 75 4.07 5.13 -6.45
N VAL A 76 5.33 5.13 -5.99
CA VAL A 76 6.52 4.84 -6.82
C VAL A 76 7.35 3.72 -6.22
N ASN A 77 7.87 2.87 -7.08
CA ASN A 77 8.80 1.80 -6.74
C ASN A 77 10.20 2.35 -6.43
N GLY A 78 11.04 1.52 -5.80
CA GLY A 78 12.45 1.88 -5.52
C GLY A 78 13.28 2.21 -6.76
N ASN A 79 12.89 1.68 -7.92
CA ASN A 79 13.50 1.97 -9.22
C ASN A 79 12.84 3.16 -9.96
N TRP A 80 12.04 3.97 -9.27
CA TRP A 80 11.33 5.16 -9.80
C TRP A 80 10.22 4.87 -10.81
N SER A 81 9.91 3.60 -11.08
CA SER A 81 8.73 3.25 -11.86
C SER A 81 7.45 3.49 -11.06
N LYS A 82 6.36 3.80 -11.76
CA LYS A 82 5.03 3.85 -11.15
C LYS A 82 4.59 2.45 -10.73
N PHE A 83 3.75 2.37 -9.71
CA PHE A 83 3.07 1.12 -9.40
C PHE A 83 2.21 0.64 -10.58
N ASP A 84 2.24 -0.66 -10.81
CA ASP A 84 1.37 -1.35 -11.74
C ASP A 84 -0.09 -1.17 -11.31
N LEU A 85 -0.94 -0.85 -12.29
CA LEU A 85 -2.33 -0.50 -12.07
C LEU A 85 -3.10 -1.62 -11.36
N ASP A 86 -2.79 -2.89 -11.63
CA ASP A 86 -3.48 -4.01 -10.99
C ASP A 86 -3.08 -4.14 -9.51
N THR A 87 -1.85 -3.73 -9.13
CA THR A 87 -1.47 -3.65 -7.72
C THR A 87 -2.25 -2.54 -7.04
N VAL A 88 -2.37 -1.36 -7.67
CA VAL A 88 -3.12 -0.25 -7.09
C VAL A 88 -4.60 -0.63 -6.91
N LYS A 89 -5.22 -1.24 -7.91
CA LYS A 89 -6.61 -1.75 -7.80
C LYS A 89 -6.78 -2.80 -6.71
N MET A 90 -5.83 -3.71 -6.57
CA MET A 90 -5.86 -4.66 -5.46
C MET A 90 -5.78 -3.95 -4.11
N LEU A 91 -4.88 -2.99 -3.95
CA LEU A 91 -4.76 -2.21 -2.71
C LEU A 91 -6.05 -1.42 -2.42
N MET A 92 -6.68 -0.84 -3.45
CA MET A 92 -8.00 -0.22 -3.32
C MET A 92 -9.01 -1.23 -2.79
N ASN A 93 -9.14 -2.40 -3.42
CA ASN A 93 -10.10 -3.44 -2.99
C ASN A 93 -9.89 -3.93 -1.56
N ILE A 94 -8.64 -3.93 -1.06
CA ILE A 94 -8.33 -4.36 0.32
C ILE A 94 -8.73 -3.28 1.34
N PHE A 95 -8.58 -2.00 1.00
CA PHE A 95 -8.71 -0.89 1.96
C PHE A 95 -9.96 -0.04 1.80
N ASP A 96 -10.62 -0.05 0.64
CA ASP A 96 -11.94 0.55 0.39
C ASP A 96 -13.01 -0.32 1.09
N THR A 97 -13.13 -0.11 2.39
CA THR A 97 -13.99 -0.90 3.27
C THR A 97 -15.46 -0.51 3.15
N ASP A 98 -15.71 0.76 2.82
CA ASP A 98 -17.06 1.29 2.61
C ASP A 98 -17.58 1.09 1.18
N ARG A 99 -16.73 0.61 0.26
CA ARG A 99 -17.03 0.34 -1.15
C ARG A 99 -17.44 1.60 -1.91
N SER A 100 -16.87 2.74 -1.53
CA SER A 100 -17.09 4.02 -2.20
C SER A 100 -16.44 4.08 -3.59
N GLY A 101 -15.47 3.19 -3.86
CA GLY A 101 -14.63 3.23 -5.06
C GLY A 101 -13.47 4.22 -4.94
N THR A 102 -13.31 4.88 -3.79
CA THR A 102 -12.22 5.80 -3.47
C THR A 102 -11.63 5.42 -2.10
N ILE A 103 -10.50 6.04 -1.72
CA ILE A 103 -9.87 5.80 -0.41
C ILE A 103 -10.01 7.05 0.45
N GLY A 104 -10.77 6.95 1.53
CA GLY A 104 -10.87 8.00 2.54
C GLY A 104 -9.61 8.08 3.40
N PHE A 105 -9.47 9.15 4.21
CA PHE A 105 -8.28 9.33 5.05
C PHE A 105 -8.03 8.17 6.04
N SER A 106 -9.08 7.67 6.68
CA SER A 106 -8.97 6.56 7.64
C SER A 106 -8.45 5.28 6.98
N GLU A 107 -8.89 5.00 5.75
CA GLU A 107 -8.46 3.86 4.94
C GLU A 107 -7.03 4.07 4.43
N PHE A 108 -6.70 5.29 4.01
CA PHE A 108 -5.35 5.69 3.63
C PHE A 108 -4.35 5.47 4.77
N ALA A 109 -4.74 5.72 6.02
CA ALA A 109 -3.89 5.44 7.18
C ALA A 109 -3.50 3.96 7.28
N GLY A 110 -4.48 3.08 7.10
CA GLY A 110 -4.27 1.63 7.06
C GLY A 110 -3.38 1.23 5.88
N LEU A 111 -3.71 1.73 4.69
CA LEU A 111 -2.98 1.46 3.46
C LEU A 111 -1.51 1.91 3.57
N TRP A 112 -1.26 3.10 4.11
CA TRP A 112 0.08 3.64 4.26
C TRP A 112 0.93 2.78 5.20
N LYS A 113 0.37 2.40 6.35
CA LYS A 113 1.03 1.47 7.28
C LYS A 113 1.34 0.14 6.60
N TYR A 114 0.39 -0.42 5.87
CA TYR A 114 0.57 -1.66 5.14
C TYR A 114 1.71 -1.59 4.12
N ILE A 115 1.77 -0.51 3.34
CA ILE A 115 2.87 -0.27 2.39
C ILE A 115 4.21 -0.16 3.14
N ALA A 116 4.28 0.58 4.25
CA ALA A 116 5.50 0.73 5.04
C ALA A 116 5.98 -0.62 5.64
N ASP A 117 5.05 -1.45 6.08
CA ASP A 117 5.34 -2.79 6.59
C ASP A 117 5.91 -3.68 5.48
N TRP A 118 5.28 -3.68 4.30
CA TRP A 118 5.79 -4.40 3.12
C TRP A 118 7.14 -3.89 2.64
N GLN A 119 7.41 -2.58 2.72
CA GLN A 119 8.72 -2.04 2.36
C GLN A 119 9.84 -2.62 3.24
N ARG A 120 9.56 -2.85 4.54
CA ARG A 120 10.53 -3.50 5.43
C ARG A 120 10.77 -4.95 5.04
N VAL A 121 9.72 -5.67 4.66
CA VAL A 121 9.80 -7.04 4.16
C VAL A 121 10.58 -7.12 2.85
N PHE A 122 10.25 -6.26 1.89
CA PHE A 122 10.94 -6.20 0.60
C PHE A 122 12.44 -5.94 0.77
N LYS A 123 12.81 -4.91 1.55
CA LYS A 123 14.22 -4.59 1.85
C LYS A 123 14.97 -5.70 2.58
N HIS A 124 14.27 -6.58 3.29
CA HIS A 124 14.89 -7.73 3.95
C HIS A 124 15.32 -8.80 2.93
N PHE A 125 14.52 -8.98 1.86
CA PHE A 125 14.76 -10.01 0.84
C PHE A 125 15.55 -9.51 -0.37
N ASP A 126 15.45 -8.23 -0.72
CA ASP A 126 16.30 -7.54 -1.71
C ASP A 126 17.71 -7.36 -1.14
N ARG A 127 18.50 -8.45 -1.17
CA ARG A 127 19.78 -8.56 -0.45
C ARG A 127 20.87 -7.75 -1.12
N ASP A 128 20.84 -7.70 -2.45
CA ASP A 128 21.80 -6.94 -3.24
C ASP A 128 21.40 -5.46 -3.39
N GLN A 129 20.24 -5.07 -2.87
CA GLN A 129 19.67 -3.72 -2.96
C GLN A 129 19.51 -3.25 -4.40
N SER A 130 19.21 -4.19 -5.31
CA SER A 130 18.93 -3.91 -6.72
C SER A 130 17.63 -3.11 -6.91
N GLY A 131 16.75 -3.11 -5.90
CA GLY A 131 15.42 -2.53 -6.00
C GLY A 131 14.40 -3.45 -6.67
N SER A 132 14.75 -4.73 -6.84
CA SER A 132 13.93 -5.79 -7.41
C SER A 132 14.19 -7.11 -6.70
N ILE A 133 13.22 -8.03 -6.71
CA ILE A 133 13.36 -9.38 -6.16
C ILE A 133 13.61 -10.36 -7.30
N GLU A 134 14.73 -11.07 -7.27
CA GLU A 134 15.03 -12.16 -8.22
C GLU A 134 14.49 -13.52 -7.73
N GLY A 135 14.49 -14.54 -8.60
CA GLY A 135 13.90 -15.84 -8.29
C GLY A 135 14.43 -16.52 -7.02
N ARG A 136 15.70 -16.30 -6.66
CA ARG A 136 16.28 -16.82 -5.40
C ARG A 136 15.70 -16.12 -4.18
N GLU A 137 15.63 -14.80 -4.22
CA GLU A 137 15.08 -13.97 -3.13
C GLU A 137 13.57 -14.21 -2.99
N LEU A 138 12.86 -14.41 -4.10
CA LEU A 138 11.45 -14.79 -4.09
C LEU A 138 11.22 -16.14 -3.39
N ALA A 139 12.06 -17.13 -3.70
CA ALA A 139 11.99 -18.44 -3.07
C ALA A 139 12.24 -18.35 -1.55
N GLU A 140 13.27 -17.61 -1.13
CA GLU A 140 13.56 -17.37 0.29
C GLU A 140 12.41 -16.63 0.99
N ALA A 141 11.81 -15.64 0.34
CA ALA A 141 10.68 -14.88 0.88
C ALA A 141 9.45 -15.76 1.11
N LEU A 142 9.04 -16.52 0.09
CA LEU A 142 7.87 -17.39 0.18
C LEU A 142 8.07 -18.51 1.19
N GLN A 143 9.27 -19.10 1.24
CA GLN A 143 9.61 -20.08 2.27
C GLN A 143 9.53 -19.48 3.68
N SER A 144 10.01 -18.26 3.88
CA SER A 144 9.94 -17.56 5.17
C SER A 144 8.50 -17.24 5.59
N PHE A 145 7.58 -17.09 4.63
CA PHE A 145 6.14 -16.96 4.89
C PHE A 145 5.42 -18.30 5.10
N GLY A 146 6.14 -19.42 5.01
CA GLY A 146 5.59 -20.77 5.17
C GLY A 146 5.08 -21.41 3.88
N TYR A 147 5.34 -20.82 2.71
CA TYR A 147 4.93 -21.37 1.42
C TYR A 147 6.10 -22.09 0.75
N ASN A 148 6.00 -23.41 0.64
CA ASN A 148 7.00 -24.23 -0.03
C ASN A 148 6.55 -24.58 -1.46
N LEU A 149 6.76 -23.64 -2.38
CA LEU A 149 6.40 -23.84 -3.78
C LEU A 149 7.48 -24.62 -4.53
N SER A 150 7.06 -25.48 -5.46
CA SER A 150 8.00 -26.22 -6.31
C SER A 150 8.77 -25.26 -7.24
N PRO A 151 10.02 -25.59 -7.64
CA PRO A 151 10.79 -24.73 -8.54
C PRO A 151 10.05 -24.34 -9.84
N PRO A 152 9.32 -25.24 -10.53
CA PRO A 152 8.54 -24.86 -11.71
C PRO A 152 7.45 -23.82 -11.40
N LEU A 153 6.78 -23.94 -10.25
CA LEU A 153 5.73 -23.00 -9.84
C LEU A 153 6.32 -21.63 -9.44
N LEU A 154 7.49 -21.62 -8.80
CA LEU A 154 8.24 -20.39 -8.54
C LEU A 154 8.61 -19.67 -9.83
N THR A 155 9.10 -20.40 -10.84
CA THR A 155 9.40 -19.84 -12.17
C THR A 155 8.14 -19.27 -12.84
N MET A 156 7.00 -19.94 -12.74
CA MET A 156 5.73 -19.39 -13.24
C MET A 156 5.34 -18.09 -12.53
N LEU A 157 5.53 -18.03 -11.21
CA LEU A 157 5.24 -16.84 -10.41
C LEU A 157 6.17 -15.68 -10.80
N GLU A 158 7.46 -15.95 -10.92
CA GLU A 158 8.47 -14.97 -11.34
C GLU A 158 8.13 -14.39 -12.72
N HIS A 159 7.83 -15.23 -13.71
CA HIS A 159 7.44 -14.75 -15.03
C HIS A 159 6.12 -13.96 -15.02
N LYS A 160 5.14 -14.37 -14.21
CA LYS A 160 3.84 -13.67 -14.10
C LYS A 160 3.98 -12.27 -13.53
N TYR A 161 4.92 -12.06 -12.60
CA TYR A 161 5.09 -10.80 -11.88
C TYR A 161 6.39 -10.06 -12.23
N ALA A 162 7.12 -10.49 -13.25
CA ALA A 162 8.27 -9.75 -13.76
C ALA A 162 7.87 -8.35 -14.23
N SER A 163 8.78 -7.40 -14.07
CA SER A 163 8.51 -5.96 -14.24
C SER A 163 8.55 -5.46 -15.68
N GLY A 164 8.78 -6.35 -16.67
CA GLY A 164 8.83 -6.00 -18.09
C GLY A 164 9.16 -7.20 -18.99
N ILE A 165 9.10 -6.99 -20.29
CA ILE A 165 9.56 -7.97 -21.29
C ILE A 165 11.06 -8.14 -21.07
N ALA A 166 11.50 -9.39 -20.83
CA ALA A 166 12.91 -9.73 -20.78
C ALA A 166 13.60 -9.13 -22.02
N SER A 167 14.52 -8.20 -21.81
CA SER A 167 15.39 -7.78 -22.90
C SER A 167 16.08 -9.04 -23.43
N SER A 168 16.19 -9.17 -24.75
CA SER A 168 16.80 -10.36 -25.39
C SER A 168 18.27 -10.59 -24.97
N TYR A 169 18.85 -9.61 -24.26
CA TYR A 169 20.14 -9.66 -23.60
C TYR A 169 19.99 -9.07 -22.18
N GLY A 170 20.33 -9.86 -21.15
CA GLY A 170 20.31 -9.45 -19.75
C GLY A 170 19.48 -10.39 -18.86
N PRO A 171 19.74 -10.42 -17.54
CA PRO A 171 18.88 -11.12 -16.60
C PRO A 171 17.46 -10.53 -16.64
N PRO A 172 16.41 -11.31 -16.30
CA PRO A 172 15.06 -10.79 -16.15
C PRO A 172 15.06 -9.56 -15.23
N PRO A 173 14.19 -8.55 -15.46
CA PRO A 173 14.24 -7.28 -14.73
C PRO A 173 13.82 -7.37 -13.24
N GLY A 174 13.82 -8.57 -12.66
CA GLY A 174 13.33 -8.85 -11.32
C GLY A 174 11.87 -8.45 -11.12
N ILE A 175 11.38 -8.65 -9.90
CA ILE A 175 10.04 -8.27 -9.46
C ILE A 175 10.13 -6.98 -8.67
N THR A 176 9.52 -5.90 -9.15
CA THR A 176 9.44 -4.63 -8.42
C THR A 176 8.62 -4.76 -7.13
N PHE A 177 8.83 -3.82 -6.21
CA PHE A 177 8.14 -3.79 -4.91
C PHE A 177 6.63 -4.02 -5.01
N ASP A 178 5.94 -3.24 -5.83
CA ASP A 178 4.50 -3.35 -6.05
C ASP A 178 4.07 -4.73 -6.58
N ARG A 179 4.84 -5.31 -7.49
CA ARG A 179 4.57 -6.64 -8.07
C ARG A 179 4.87 -7.75 -7.07
N PHE A 180 5.86 -7.57 -6.21
CA PHE A 180 6.19 -8.49 -5.12
C PHE A 180 5.07 -8.55 -4.08
N VAL A 181 4.57 -7.38 -3.66
CA VAL A 181 3.40 -7.31 -2.76
C VAL A 181 2.22 -8.05 -3.37
N ARG A 182 1.92 -7.77 -4.65
CA ARG A 182 0.84 -8.45 -5.37
C ARG A 182 1.06 -9.96 -5.48
N ALA A 183 2.27 -10.41 -5.81
CA ALA A 183 2.59 -11.84 -5.89
C ALA A 183 2.34 -12.54 -4.54
N CYS A 184 2.80 -11.96 -3.45
CA CYS A 184 2.61 -12.52 -2.11
C CYS A 184 1.14 -12.57 -1.69
N VAL A 185 0.37 -11.50 -1.96
CA VAL A 185 -1.08 -11.48 -1.69
C VAL A 185 -1.81 -12.53 -2.51
N THR A 186 -1.45 -12.69 -3.80
CA THR A 186 -2.03 -13.75 -4.64
C THR A 186 -1.70 -15.14 -4.10
N VAL A 187 -0.43 -15.42 -3.75
CA VAL A 187 -0.03 -16.73 -3.18
C VAL A 187 -0.78 -17.01 -1.88
N LYS A 188 -0.82 -16.04 -0.96
CA LYS A 188 -1.58 -16.17 0.29
C LYS A 188 -3.04 -16.51 0.02
N THR A 189 -3.69 -15.74 -0.84
CA THR A 189 -5.14 -15.87 -1.03
C THR A 189 -5.51 -17.16 -1.75
N LEU A 190 -4.73 -17.57 -2.75
CA LEU A 190 -4.92 -18.86 -3.41
C LEU A 190 -4.65 -20.03 -2.45
N THR A 191 -3.63 -19.91 -1.59
CA THR A 191 -3.32 -20.93 -0.57
C THR A 191 -4.46 -21.05 0.44
N GLU A 192 -4.97 -19.94 0.96
CA GLU A 192 -6.11 -19.94 1.89
C GLU A 192 -7.37 -20.50 1.22
N ALA A 193 -7.60 -20.21 -0.06
CA ALA A 193 -8.72 -20.74 -0.80
C ALA A 193 -8.63 -22.26 -1.01
N PHE A 194 -7.43 -22.76 -1.31
CA PHE A 194 -7.15 -24.20 -1.40
C PHE A 194 -7.32 -24.89 -0.05
N GLN A 195 -6.75 -24.34 1.03
CA GLN A 195 -6.84 -24.91 2.38
C GLN A 195 -8.28 -24.99 2.92
N ARG A 196 -9.20 -24.14 2.46
CA ARG A 196 -10.62 -24.25 2.81
C ARG A 196 -11.29 -25.50 2.27
N VAL A 197 -10.77 -26.07 1.18
CA VAL A 197 -11.34 -27.25 0.52
C VAL A 197 -10.48 -28.51 0.68
N ASP A 198 -9.21 -28.37 1.08
CA ASP A 198 -8.33 -29.45 1.53
C ASP A 198 -8.61 -29.79 3.01
N THR A 199 -9.70 -30.53 3.24
CA THR A 199 -10.20 -30.80 4.61
C THR A 199 -9.37 -31.80 5.40
N ASP A 200 -8.61 -32.65 4.73
CA ASP A 200 -7.72 -33.66 5.29
C ASP A 200 -6.25 -33.25 5.30
N GLN A 201 -5.92 -32.07 4.73
CA GLN A 201 -4.59 -31.45 4.77
C GLN A 201 -3.50 -32.33 4.11
N ASP A 202 -3.88 -33.08 3.09
CA ASP A 202 -2.96 -33.96 2.37
C ASP A 202 -2.34 -33.29 1.12
N GLY A 203 -2.80 -32.07 0.80
CA GLY A 203 -2.35 -31.30 -0.35
C GLY A 203 -3.06 -31.66 -1.66
N TRP A 204 -4.14 -32.43 -1.61
CA TRP A 204 -4.95 -32.84 -2.76
C TRP A 204 -6.42 -32.51 -2.55
N VAL A 205 -7.08 -32.11 -3.64
CA VAL A 205 -8.52 -31.83 -3.61
C VAL A 205 -9.19 -32.39 -4.85
N GLN A 206 -10.38 -32.94 -4.68
CA GLN A 206 -11.26 -33.31 -5.78
C GLN A 206 -12.38 -32.27 -5.88
N LEU A 207 -12.42 -31.52 -6.98
CA LEU A 207 -13.38 -30.45 -7.21
C LEU A 207 -14.21 -30.73 -8.45
N SER A 208 -15.51 -30.47 -8.40
CA SER A 208 -16.32 -30.25 -9.59
C SER A 208 -15.91 -28.95 -10.28
N TYR A 209 -16.27 -28.80 -11.57
CA TYR A 209 -16.01 -27.57 -12.31
C TYR A 209 -16.64 -26.35 -11.64
N GLU A 210 -17.87 -26.47 -11.10
CA GLU A 210 -18.52 -25.35 -10.42
C GLU A 210 -17.81 -24.94 -9.12
N GLU A 211 -17.31 -25.91 -8.34
CA GLU A 211 -16.54 -25.61 -7.13
C GLU A 211 -15.22 -24.93 -7.46
N PHE A 212 -14.52 -25.41 -8.49
CA PHE A 212 -13.32 -24.75 -9.00
C PHE A 212 -13.59 -23.31 -9.46
N MET A 213 -14.69 -23.08 -10.20
CA MET A 213 -15.08 -21.75 -10.64
C MET A 213 -15.43 -20.84 -9.46
N LYS A 214 -16.16 -21.33 -8.45
CA LYS A 214 -16.49 -20.57 -7.23
C LYS A 214 -15.24 -20.15 -6.47
N ILE A 215 -14.27 -21.06 -6.30
CA ILE A 215 -12.98 -20.76 -5.67
C ILE A 215 -12.26 -19.66 -6.45
N THR A 216 -12.11 -19.83 -7.76
CA THR A 216 -11.34 -18.90 -8.61
C THR A 216 -11.97 -17.50 -8.66
N LEU A 217 -13.30 -17.41 -8.76
CA LEU A 217 -14.02 -16.12 -8.80
C LEU A 217 -14.16 -15.44 -7.44
N SER A 218 -13.98 -16.18 -6.34
CA SER A 218 -13.98 -15.63 -4.98
C SER A 218 -12.60 -15.12 -4.54
N ALA A 219 -11.53 -15.52 -5.24
CA ALA A 219 -10.21 -14.95 -5.03
C ALA A 219 -10.20 -13.50 -5.55
N PRO A 220 -9.63 -12.54 -4.79
CA PRO A 220 -9.60 -11.12 -5.11
C PRO A 220 -8.70 -10.80 -6.31
#